data_AF-A0A2P9CMW7-F1
#
_entry.id   AF-A0A2P9CMW7-F1
#
_cell.length_a   1.000
_cell.length_b   1.000
_cell.length_c   1.000
_cell.angle_alpha   90.00
_cell.angle_beta   90.00
_cell.angle_gamma   90.00
#
_symmetry.space_group_name_H-M   'P 1'
#
loop_
_entity.id
_entity.type
_entity.pdbx_description
1 polymer ?
#
loop_
_entity_poly.entity_id
_entity_poly.type
_entity_poly.pdbx_seq_one_letter_code
_entity_poly.pdbx_strand_id
1 'polypeptide(L)'
;MSEEKGAYLVFDNASNGTLFIVWKKEKVENALMFIKPTKAVPEFKFVNRNGKNELIRNLQSDKKLFYSGICQFVKEAKDIKGKLTLLPHFDTSFPIKVDLYFLKGSKVMPLYTDEAFAVQDVDAMSVLPKGSSSLKVKTMAKDMFVCRGNTEGASISF
;
A
#
# COMPACT_ATOMS: atom_id res chain seq x y z
N MET A 1 -24.85 -6.42 0.80
CA MET A 1 -23.61 -6.49 1.59
C MET A 1 -22.49 -6.63 0.59
N SER A 2 -21.65 -5.61 0.43
CA SER A 2 -20.75 -5.53 -0.73
C SER A 2 -19.65 -6.59 -0.65
N GLU A 3 -19.72 -7.59 -1.51
CA GLU A 3 -18.66 -8.58 -1.77
C GLU A 3 -17.48 -7.87 -2.43
N GLU A 4 -16.58 -7.32 -1.61
CA GLU A 4 -15.41 -6.61 -2.09
C GLU A 4 -14.30 -7.62 -2.46
N LYS A 5 -14.45 -8.27 -3.61
CA LYS A 5 -13.41 -9.12 -4.20
C LYS A 5 -12.17 -8.28 -4.48
N GLY A 6 -11.03 -8.67 -3.91
CA GLY A 6 -9.76 -7.98 -4.13
C GLY A 6 -8.61 -8.50 -3.27
N ALA A 7 -7.60 -7.66 -3.12
CA ALA A 7 -6.47 -7.94 -2.24
C ALA A 7 -6.54 -7.06 -0.99
N TYR A 8 -6.29 -7.67 0.16
CA TYR A 8 -6.29 -7.02 1.45
C TYR A 8 -4.89 -7.08 2.04
N LEU A 9 -4.39 -5.95 2.55
CA LEU A 9 -3.17 -5.92 3.33
C LEU A 9 -3.52 -6.24 4.77
N VAL A 10 -2.97 -7.32 5.32
CA VAL A 10 -3.19 -7.73 6.71
C VAL A 10 -1.85 -7.73 7.40
N PHE A 11 -1.81 -7.18 8.61
CA PHE A 11 -0.66 -7.28 9.48
C PHE A 11 -0.88 -8.39 10.50
N ASP A 12 0.14 -9.21 10.69
CA ASP A 12 0.15 -10.30 11.64
C ASP A 12 1.33 -10.11 12.60
N ASN A 13 1.13 -10.32 13.89
CA ASN A 13 2.20 -10.20 14.89
C ASN A 13 3.19 -11.37 14.83
N ALA A 14 2.92 -12.43 14.06
CA ALA A 14 3.84 -13.54 13.87
C ALA A 14 5.20 -13.06 13.32
N SER A 15 6.27 -13.71 13.77
CA SER A 15 7.66 -13.47 13.33
C SER A 15 8.10 -12.00 13.47
N ASN A 16 7.83 -11.40 14.64
CA ASN A 16 8.16 -10.01 14.96
C ASN A 16 7.45 -9.00 14.03
N GLY A 17 6.21 -9.30 13.62
CA GLY A 17 5.43 -8.46 12.71
C GLY A 17 5.68 -8.81 11.25
N THR A 18 4.63 -9.23 10.54
CA THR A 18 4.66 -9.62 9.14
C THR A 18 3.47 -9.04 8.38
N LEU A 19 3.71 -8.50 7.20
CA LEU A 19 2.68 -8.03 6.28
C LEU A 19 2.35 -9.12 5.28
N PHE A 20 1.05 -9.42 5.19
CA PHE A 20 0.50 -10.37 4.25
C PHE A 20 -0.45 -9.65 3.28
N ILE A 21 -0.34 -10.00 2.00
CA ILE A 21 -1.36 -9.72 1.00
C ILE A 21 -2.31 -10.92 0.93
N VAL A 22 -3.59 -10.67 1.15
CA VAL A 22 -4.63 -11.69 1.20
C VAL A 22 -5.65 -11.42 0.10
N TRP A 23 -5.63 -12.26 -0.93
CA TRP A 23 -6.60 -12.27 -2.03
C TRP A 23 -7.85 -13.04 -1.60
N LYS A 24 -8.95 -12.32 -1.43
CA LYS A 24 -10.25 -12.91 -1.09
C LYS A 24 -11.33 -12.34 -1.99
N LYS A 25 -12.36 -13.16 -2.22
CA LYS A 25 -13.59 -12.74 -2.90
C LYS A 25 -14.58 -12.09 -1.91
N GLU A 26 -14.22 -12.09 -0.63
CA GLU A 26 -15.02 -11.62 0.49
C GLU A 26 -14.26 -10.53 1.24
N LYS A 27 -14.99 -9.75 2.04
CA LYS A 27 -14.42 -8.72 2.89
C LYS A 27 -13.57 -9.35 3.98
N VAL A 28 -12.35 -8.86 4.14
CA VAL A 28 -11.45 -9.28 5.22
C VAL A 28 -11.49 -8.26 6.35
N GLU A 29 -11.85 -8.70 7.55
CA GLU A 29 -11.79 -7.88 8.76
C GLU A 29 -10.33 -7.69 9.22
N ASN A 30 -10.03 -6.54 9.85
CA ASN A 30 -8.68 -6.14 10.27
C ASN A 30 -7.67 -5.91 9.13
N ALA A 31 -8.15 -5.68 7.91
CA ALA A 31 -7.30 -5.24 6.82
C ALA A 31 -6.88 -3.77 7.00
N LEU A 32 -5.61 -3.51 6.71
CA LEU A 32 -4.95 -2.21 6.70
C LEU A 32 -5.25 -1.43 5.43
N MET A 33 -5.23 -2.12 4.29
CA MET A 33 -5.45 -1.54 2.97
C MET A 33 -6.23 -2.52 2.10
N PHE A 34 -6.94 -1.98 1.12
CA PHE A 34 -7.70 -2.77 0.16
C PHE A 34 -7.33 -2.38 -1.26
N ILE A 35 -7.17 -3.36 -2.13
CA ILE A 35 -7.00 -3.18 -3.56
C ILE A 35 -8.23 -3.76 -4.23
N LYS A 36 -8.97 -2.87 -4.89
CA LYS A 36 -10.08 -3.22 -5.75
C LYS A 36 -9.57 -3.44 -7.17
N PRO A 37 -9.47 -4.67 -7.67
CA PRO A 37 -9.13 -4.91 -9.05
C PRO A 37 -10.18 -4.33 -9.99
N THR A 38 -9.75 -3.64 -11.04
CA THR A 38 -10.65 -3.20 -12.12
C THR A 38 -10.76 -4.25 -13.22
N LYS A 39 -9.75 -5.12 -13.34
CA LYS A 39 -9.70 -6.24 -14.28
C LYS A 39 -9.87 -7.58 -13.58
N ALA A 40 -10.17 -8.62 -14.36
CA ALA A 40 -10.17 -9.98 -13.85
C ALA A 40 -8.77 -10.32 -13.30
N VAL A 41 -8.69 -10.53 -11.99
CA VAL A 41 -7.47 -10.99 -11.33
C VAL A 41 -7.29 -12.47 -11.66
N PRO A 42 -6.08 -12.90 -12.06
CA PRO A 42 -5.80 -14.30 -12.33
C PRO A 42 -6.18 -15.20 -11.16
N GLU A 43 -6.86 -16.32 -11.43
CA GLU A 43 -7.31 -17.26 -10.38
C GLU A 43 -6.15 -17.80 -9.55
N PHE A 44 -4.94 -17.91 -10.15
CA PHE A 44 -3.75 -18.33 -9.42
C PHE A 44 -3.46 -17.41 -8.21
N LYS A 45 -3.79 -16.10 -8.23
CA LYS A 45 -3.56 -15.25 -7.05
C LYS A 45 -4.48 -15.60 -5.88
N PHE A 46 -5.66 -16.16 -6.15
CA PHE A 46 -6.59 -16.63 -5.12
C PHE A 46 -6.31 -18.08 -4.68
N VAL A 47 -5.83 -18.92 -5.60
CA VAL A 47 -5.58 -20.35 -5.33
C VAL A 47 -4.19 -20.57 -4.73
N ASN A 48 -3.18 -19.87 -5.24
CA ASN A 48 -1.80 -20.00 -4.78
C ASN A 48 -1.68 -19.56 -3.32
N ARG A 49 -1.12 -20.42 -2.47
CA ARG A 49 -1.03 -20.23 -1.01
C ARG A 49 -2.37 -19.84 -0.35
N ASN A 50 -3.49 -20.34 -0.87
CA ASN A 50 -4.85 -20.03 -0.38
C ASN A 50 -5.17 -18.52 -0.40
N GLY A 51 -4.57 -17.80 -1.35
CA GLY A 51 -4.69 -16.35 -1.50
C GLY A 51 -3.82 -15.54 -0.54
N LYS A 52 -3.06 -16.16 0.36
CA LYS A 52 -2.20 -15.48 1.33
C LYS A 52 -0.75 -15.47 0.85
N ASN A 53 -0.21 -14.29 0.58
CA ASN A 53 1.19 -14.11 0.23
C ASN A 53 1.90 -13.25 1.28
N GLU A 54 3.08 -13.68 1.71
CA GLU A 54 3.92 -12.90 2.60
C GLU A 54 4.64 -11.82 1.79
N LEU A 55 4.48 -10.55 2.15
CA LEU A 55 5.19 -9.43 1.51
C LEU A 55 6.51 -9.18 2.23
N ILE A 56 6.46 -9.00 3.55
CA ILE A 56 7.62 -8.68 4.35
C ILE A 56 7.42 -9.11 5.80
N ARG A 57 8.49 -9.58 6.44
CA ARG A 57 8.53 -10.07 7.82
C ARG A 57 9.53 -9.27 8.67
N ASN A 58 9.49 -9.47 9.98
CA ASN A 58 10.41 -8.87 10.94
C ASN A 58 10.27 -7.33 11.05
N LEU A 59 9.04 -6.84 10.99
CA LEU A 59 8.68 -5.41 11.00
C LEU A 59 9.01 -4.68 12.30
N GLN A 60 9.07 -5.38 13.43
CA GLN A 60 9.49 -4.80 14.71
C GLN A 60 10.96 -4.36 14.70
N SER A 61 11.82 -5.01 13.92
CA SER A 61 13.24 -4.63 13.85
C SER A 61 13.44 -3.30 13.14
N ASP A 62 12.63 -3.00 12.12
CA ASP A 62 12.74 -1.75 11.38
C ASP A 62 11.39 -1.30 10.79
N LYS A 63 10.96 -0.09 11.17
CA LYS A 63 9.72 0.51 10.68
C LYS A 63 9.78 0.78 9.17
N LYS A 64 10.97 0.93 8.58
CA LYS A 64 11.14 1.08 7.13
C LYS A 64 10.74 -0.17 6.36
N LEU A 65 10.83 -1.36 6.96
CA LEU A 65 10.31 -2.57 6.35
C LEU A 65 8.79 -2.47 6.18
N PHE A 66 8.09 -1.87 7.14
CA PHE A 66 6.63 -1.68 7.03
C PHE A 66 6.29 -0.78 5.84
N TYR A 67 7.02 0.33 5.68
CA TYR A 67 6.88 1.23 4.54
C TYR A 67 7.19 0.51 3.21
N SER A 68 8.26 -0.29 3.18
CA SER A 68 8.63 -1.09 2.01
C SER A 68 7.57 -2.13 1.65
N GLY A 69 6.97 -2.79 2.65
CA GLY A 69 5.87 -3.73 2.46
C GLY A 69 4.62 -3.07 1.87
N ILE A 70 4.31 -1.84 2.30
CA ILE A 70 3.24 -1.04 1.68
C ILE A 70 3.58 -0.74 0.22
N CYS A 71 4.82 -0.32 -0.09
CA CYS A 71 5.24 -0.09 -1.48
C CYS A 71 5.07 -1.35 -2.35
N GLN A 72 5.40 -2.54 -1.83
CA GLN A 72 5.18 -3.80 -2.53
C GLN A 72 3.69 -4.11 -2.75
N PHE A 73 2.84 -3.82 -1.75
CA PHE A 73 1.39 -3.97 -1.89
C PHE A 73 0.82 -3.05 -2.98
N VAL A 74 1.29 -1.79 -3.04
CA VAL A 74 0.89 -0.85 -4.10
C VAL A 74 1.41 -1.29 -5.47
N LYS A 75 2.60 -1.87 -5.54
CA LYS A 75 3.13 -2.46 -6.78
C LYS A 75 2.19 -3.54 -7.32
N GLU A 76 1.72 -4.43 -6.46
CA GLU A 76 0.72 -5.44 -6.83
C GLU A 76 -0.57 -4.81 -7.33
N ALA A 77 -1.03 -3.73 -6.70
CA ALA A 77 -2.20 -2.97 -7.15
C ALA A 77 -2.01 -2.39 -8.55
N LYS A 78 -0.82 -1.89 -8.87
CA LYS A 78 -0.50 -1.38 -10.21
C LYS A 78 -0.47 -2.50 -11.25
N ASP A 79 0.13 -3.64 -10.92
CA ASP A 79 0.22 -4.81 -11.80
C ASP A 79 -1.16 -5.29 -12.27
N ILE A 80 -2.12 -5.37 -11.35
CA ILE A 80 -3.51 -5.75 -11.67
C ILE A 80 -4.38 -4.57 -12.17
N LYS A 81 -3.79 -3.38 -12.36
CA LYS A 81 -4.49 -2.13 -12.70
C LYS A 81 -5.66 -1.83 -11.75
N GLY A 82 -5.47 -2.09 -10.48
CA GLY A 82 -6.47 -1.90 -9.43
C GLY A 82 -6.55 -0.47 -8.89
N LYS A 83 -7.59 -0.22 -8.10
CA LYS A 83 -7.71 0.95 -7.23
C LYS A 83 -7.28 0.58 -5.82
N LEU A 84 -6.36 1.34 -5.26
CA LEU A 84 -5.90 1.20 -3.89
C LEU A 84 -6.77 2.07 -2.98
N THR A 85 -7.20 1.53 -1.84
CA THR A 85 -7.99 2.22 -0.82
C THR A 85 -7.32 2.00 0.54
N LEU A 86 -7.08 3.08 1.27
CA LEU A 86 -6.55 3.00 2.63
C LEU A 86 -7.72 2.83 3.60
N LEU A 87 -7.74 1.76 4.40
CA LEU A 87 -8.90 1.49 5.26
C LEU A 87 -8.82 2.28 6.58
N PRO A 88 -9.94 2.70 7.18
CA PRO A 88 -9.96 3.47 8.44
C PRO A 88 -9.38 2.72 9.64
N HIS A 89 -9.41 1.38 9.60
CA HIS A 89 -8.78 0.53 10.61
C HIS A 89 -7.27 0.82 10.75
N PHE A 90 -6.63 1.23 9.65
CA PHE A 90 -5.22 1.61 9.60
C PHE A 90 -4.88 2.78 10.53
N ASP A 91 -5.69 3.85 10.53
CA ASP A 91 -5.38 5.03 11.36
C ASP A 91 -5.91 4.88 12.80
N THR A 92 -6.96 4.07 12.99
CA THR A 92 -7.67 3.95 14.26
C THR A 92 -7.05 2.90 15.18
N SER A 93 -6.74 1.71 14.65
CA SER A 93 -6.32 0.56 15.45
C SER A 93 -4.83 0.27 15.36
N PHE A 94 -4.15 0.77 14.33
CA PHE A 94 -2.74 0.50 14.10
C PHE A 94 -1.85 1.58 14.72
N PRO A 95 -0.80 1.22 15.49
CA PRO A 95 0.07 2.20 16.16
C PRO A 95 0.99 2.96 15.18
N ILE A 96 1.22 2.43 13.97
CA ILE A 96 2.07 3.06 12.96
C ILE A 96 1.21 3.83 11.97
N LYS A 97 1.22 5.16 12.08
CA LYS A 97 0.50 6.04 11.15
C LYS A 97 1.43 6.53 10.04
N VAL A 98 0.97 6.40 8.80
CA VAL A 98 1.71 6.83 7.61
C VAL A 98 0.84 7.59 6.64
N ASP A 99 1.47 8.48 5.89
CA ASP A 99 0.90 9.20 4.77
C ASP A 99 1.45 8.60 3.47
N LEU A 100 0.56 8.27 2.54
CA LEU A 100 0.91 7.73 1.24
C LEU A 100 0.84 8.86 0.21
N TYR A 101 1.88 8.95 -0.62
CA TYR A 101 1.96 9.92 -1.71
C TYR A 101 2.19 9.20 -3.04
N PHE A 102 1.53 9.70 -4.08
CA PHE A 102 1.67 9.24 -5.45
C PHE A 102 2.21 10.35 -6.32
N LEU A 103 3.09 9.98 -7.25
CA LEU A 103 3.60 10.88 -8.27
C LEU A 103 3.01 10.50 -9.62
N LYS A 104 2.43 11.48 -10.33
CA LYS A 104 1.97 11.35 -11.72
C LYS A 104 2.54 12.47 -12.56
N GLY A 105 3.44 12.13 -13.48
CA GLY A 105 4.33 13.07 -14.16
C GLY A 105 5.14 13.84 -13.12
N SER A 106 4.78 15.11 -12.93
CA SER A 106 5.39 15.99 -11.93
C SER A 106 4.47 16.31 -10.76
N LYS A 107 3.22 15.82 -10.74
CA LYS A 107 2.22 16.15 -9.73
C LYS A 107 2.25 15.16 -8.58
N VAL A 108 2.35 15.67 -7.35
CA VAL A 108 2.28 14.85 -6.14
C VAL A 108 0.85 14.85 -5.61
N MET A 109 0.32 13.66 -5.33
CA MET A 109 -1.04 13.44 -4.86
C MET A 109 -1.01 12.60 -3.58
N PRO A 110 -1.41 13.16 -2.42
CA PRO A 110 -1.60 12.37 -1.22
C PRO A 110 -2.80 11.44 -1.37
N LEU A 111 -2.77 10.29 -0.69
CA LEU A 111 -3.91 9.40 -0.53
C LEU A 111 -4.57 9.64 0.82
N TYR A 112 -5.88 9.85 0.80
CA TYR A 112 -6.66 9.96 2.03
C TYR A 112 -7.28 8.61 2.42
N THR A 113 -7.53 8.45 3.71
CA THR A 113 -8.23 7.28 4.26
C THR A 113 -9.64 7.20 3.67
N ASP A 114 -10.09 5.99 3.39
CA ASP A 114 -11.36 5.66 2.73
C ASP A 114 -11.48 6.15 1.27
N GLU A 115 -10.41 6.70 0.69
CA GLU A 115 -10.40 7.18 -0.69
C GLU A 115 -9.82 6.12 -1.65
N ALA A 116 -10.58 5.78 -2.69
CA ALA A 116 -10.14 4.84 -3.71
C ALA A 116 -9.33 5.56 -4.80
N PHE A 117 -8.04 5.24 -4.89
CA PHE A 117 -7.09 5.88 -5.79
C PHE A 117 -6.58 4.93 -6.87
N ALA A 118 -6.57 5.39 -8.12
CA ALA A 118 -6.13 4.61 -9.26
C ALA A 118 -4.60 4.65 -9.40
N VAL A 119 -3.94 3.53 -9.13
CA VAL A 119 -2.47 3.43 -9.15
C VAL A 119 -1.89 3.04 -10.51
N GLN A 120 -2.73 2.90 -11.53
CA GLN A 120 -2.32 2.43 -12.86
C GLN A 120 -1.37 3.41 -13.60
N ASP A 121 -1.60 4.71 -13.48
CA ASP A 121 -0.89 5.76 -14.23
C ASP A 121 0.10 6.55 -13.34
N VAL A 122 0.58 5.95 -12.26
CA VAL A 122 1.55 6.59 -11.35
C VAL A 122 2.98 6.23 -11.75
N ASP A 123 3.85 7.23 -11.71
CA ASP A 123 5.28 7.12 -12.00
C ASP A 123 6.08 6.67 -10.79
N ALA A 124 5.64 7.06 -9.59
CA ALA A 124 6.25 6.66 -8.33
C ALA A 124 5.24 6.73 -7.19
N MET A 125 5.56 6.05 -6.10
CA MET A 125 4.82 6.08 -4.85
C MET A 125 5.78 6.10 -3.68
N SER A 126 5.42 6.84 -2.63
CA SER A 126 6.21 6.95 -1.40
C SER A 126 5.31 6.82 -0.18
N VAL A 127 5.85 6.18 0.85
CA VAL A 127 5.22 6.03 2.16
C VAL A 127 6.08 6.79 3.16
N LEU A 128 5.47 7.73 3.88
CA LEU A 128 6.15 8.53 4.88
C LEU A 128 5.46 8.39 6.22
N PRO A 129 6.20 8.55 7.34
CA PRO A 129 5.58 8.64 8.65
C PRO A 129 4.63 9.84 8.72
N LYS A 130 3.53 9.69 9.45
CA LYS A 130 2.53 10.75 9.62
C LYS A 130 3.17 12.00 10.21
N GLY A 131 2.94 13.14 9.57
CA GLY A 131 3.53 14.42 9.97
C GLY A 131 4.75 14.85 9.13
N SER A 132 5.22 14.02 8.20
CA SER A 132 6.21 14.46 7.22
C SER A 132 5.59 15.45 6.24
N SER A 133 6.21 16.63 6.11
CA SER A 133 5.87 17.63 5.10
C SER A 133 6.70 17.49 3.82
N SER A 134 7.60 16.53 3.74
CA SER A 134 8.63 16.46 2.69
C SER A 134 8.09 16.24 1.29
N LEU A 135 6.95 15.53 1.17
CA LEU A 135 6.22 15.32 -0.08
C LEU A 135 4.89 16.07 -0.12
N LYS A 136 4.62 16.95 0.84
CA LYS A 136 3.40 17.77 0.89
C LYS A 136 3.53 19.01 -0.01
N VAL A 137 3.78 18.77 -1.29
CA VAL A 137 3.97 19.77 -2.32
C VAL A 137 3.01 19.53 -3.49
N LYS A 138 2.76 20.54 -4.32
CA LYS A 138 1.90 20.39 -5.52
C LYS A 138 2.59 19.59 -6.62
N THR A 139 3.88 19.86 -6.82
CA THR A 139 4.69 19.23 -7.86
C THR A 139 6.10 18.93 -7.36
N MET A 140 6.70 17.86 -7.87
CA MET A 140 8.06 17.43 -7.55
C MET A 140 8.63 16.58 -8.70
N ALA A 141 9.94 16.66 -8.91
CA ALA A 141 10.64 15.77 -9.85
C ALA A 141 10.68 14.33 -9.31
N LYS A 142 10.62 13.34 -10.20
CA LYS A 142 10.61 11.91 -9.85
C LYS A 142 11.81 11.49 -8.98
N ASP A 143 13.02 11.86 -9.38
CA ASP A 143 14.23 11.57 -8.61
C ASP A 143 14.17 12.16 -7.19
N MET A 144 13.73 13.40 -7.06
CA MET A 144 13.60 14.04 -5.75
C MET A 144 12.52 13.38 -4.89
N PHE A 145 11.40 13.00 -5.49
CA PHE A 145 10.29 12.32 -4.82
C PHE A 145 10.71 10.97 -4.23
N VAL A 146 11.44 10.17 -5.03
CA VAL A 146 11.99 8.86 -4.61
C VAL A 146 13.08 9.04 -3.55
N CYS A 147 14.02 9.96 -3.75
CA CYS A 147 15.07 10.24 -2.78
C CYS A 147 14.51 10.66 -1.41
N ARG A 148 13.55 11.58 -1.39
CA ARG A 148 12.89 12.00 -0.14
C ARG A 148 12.12 10.87 0.52
N GLY A 149 11.34 10.12 -0.27
CA GLY A 149 10.58 8.96 0.22
C GLY A 149 11.49 7.90 0.85
N ASN A 150 12.62 7.56 0.23
CA ASN A 150 13.59 6.60 0.78
C ASN A 150 14.35 7.11 2.02
N THR A 151 14.55 8.43 2.11
CA THR A 151 15.25 9.04 3.25
C THR A 151 14.43 8.87 4.53
N GLU A 152 13.17 9.30 4.51
CA GLU A 152 12.29 9.28 5.68
C GLU A 152 11.55 7.97 5.88
N GLY A 153 11.14 7.32 4.80
CA GLY A 153 10.34 6.11 4.83
C GLY A 153 10.77 5.11 3.76
N ALA A 154 9.88 4.83 2.82
CA ALA A 154 10.19 4.03 1.64
C ALA A 154 9.52 4.61 0.40
N SER A 155 10.11 4.36 -0.76
CA SER A 155 9.51 4.70 -2.05
C SER A 155 9.75 3.64 -3.09
N ILE A 156 8.90 3.65 -4.10
CA ILE A 156 9.00 2.81 -5.27
C ILE A 156 8.73 3.64 -6.52
N SER A 157 9.66 3.62 -7.46
CA SER A 157 9.45 4.13 -8.82
C SER A 157 9.03 3.01 -9.74
N PHE A 158 8.19 3.34 -10.70
CA PHE A 158 7.78 2.45 -11.77
C PHE A 158 8.34 2.86 -13.12
#